data_AF-A0A2S9I887-F1
#
_entry.id   AF-A0A2S9I887-F1
#
_cell.length_a   1.000
_cell.length_b   1.000
_cell.length_c   1.000
_cell.angle_alpha   90.00
_cell.angle_beta   90.00
_cell.angle_gamma   90.00
#
_symmetry.space_group_name_H-M   'P 1'
#
loop_
_entity.id
_entity.type
_entity.pdbx_description
1 polymer ?
#
loop_
_entity_poly.entity_id
_entity_poly.type
_entity_poly.pdbx_seq_one_letter_code
_entity_poly.pdbx_strand_id
1 'polypeptide(L)' 'MSRFTTLQIEKQITDALIAAGNSEEVAHTAAIEGANHYEKHSGATALTALAWAKTFIKSSRKIKGRLKRSKKRRM' A
#
# COMPACT_ATOMS: atom_id res chain seq x y z
N MET A 1 17.80 -3.79 18.79
CA MET A 1 16.52 -3.22 18.29
C MET A 1 15.66 -4.37 17.82
N SER A 2 14.53 -4.64 18.48
CA SER A 2 13.61 -5.70 18.06
C SER A 2 12.96 -5.32 16.73
N ARG A 3 13.04 -6.19 15.73
CA ARG A 3 12.31 -6.01 14.48
C ARG A 3 10.84 -6.34 14.75
N PHE A 4 9.94 -5.46 14.33
CA PHE A 4 8.52 -5.78 14.30
C PHE A 4 8.28 -6.99 13.39
N THR A 5 7.34 -7.84 13.76
CA THR A 5 6.91 -8.94 12.92
C THR A 5 6.15 -8.40 11.71
N THR A 6 6.10 -9.20 10.64
CA THR A 6 5.40 -8.87 9.40
C THR A 6 3.92 -8.55 9.67
N LEU A 7 3.28 -9.32 10.55
CA LEU A 7 1.91 -9.07 11.00
C LEU A 7 1.74 -7.73 11.76
N GLN A 8 2.73 -7.35 12.58
CA GLN A 8 2.71 -6.06 13.28
C GLN A 8 2.86 -4.90 12.28
N ILE A 9 3.73 -5.05 11.28
CA ILE A 9 3.91 -4.06 10.21
C ILE A 9 2.63 -3.93 9.37
N GLU A 10 2.03 -5.05 8.98
CA GLU A 10 0.79 -5.07 8.20
C GLU A 10 -0.35 -4.36 8.94
N LYS A 11 -0.54 -4.66 10.23
CA LYS A 11 -1.55 -4.00 11.06
C LYS A 11 -1.29 -2.50 11.18
N GLN A 12 -0.04 -2.09 11.46
CA GLN A 12 0.33 -0.67 11.54
C GLN A 12 0.08 0.08 10.24
N ILE A 13 0.40 -0.52 9.09
CA ILE A 13 0.19 0.10 7.78
C ILE A 13 -1.32 0.19 7.48
N THR A 14 -2.09 -0.85 7.79
CA THR A 14 -3.54 -0.87 7.60
C THR A 14 -4.22 0.24 8.40
N ASP A 15 -3.93 0.31 9.71
CA ASP A 15 -4.48 1.34 10.61
C ASP A 15 -4.13 2.75 10.11
N ALA A 16 -2.88 2.97 9.66
CA ALA A 16 -2.44 4.26 9.12
C ALA A 16 -3.13 4.64 7.79
N LEU A 17 -3.44 3.67 6.94
CA LEU A 17 -4.10 3.91 5.65
C LEU A 17 -5.61 4.14 5.80
N ILE A 18 -6.25 3.46 6.76
CA ILE A 18 -7.65 3.71 7.14
C ILE A 18 -7.77 5.11 7.75
N ALA A 19 -6.87 5.50 8.66
CA ALA A 19 -6.82 6.84 9.23
C ALA A 19 -6.61 7.93 8.15
N ALA A 20 -5.92 7.59 7.05
CA ALA A 20 -5.75 8.47 5.89
C ALA A 20 -6.98 8.49 4.94
N GLY A 21 -8.08 7.82 5.29
CA GLY A 21 -9.33 7.82 4.54
C GLY A 21 -9.40 6.82 3.38
N ASN A 22 -8.55 5.79 3.36
CA ASN A 22 -8.69 4.70 2.39
C ASN A 22 -9.71 3.66 2.90
N SER A 23 -10.39 2.97 1.98
CA SER A 23 -11.24 1.84 2.37
C SER A 23 -10.41 0.71 2.95
N GLU A 24 -10.99 -0.07 3.85
CA GLU A 24 -10.35 -1.20 4.51
C GLU A 24 -9.74 -2.19 3.52
N GLU A 25 -10.46 -2.56 2.46
CA GLU A 25 -9.94 -3.45 1.40
C GLU A 25 -8.67 -2.89 0.73
N VAL A 26 -8.65 -1.59 0.43
CA VAL A 26 -7.51 -0.93 -0.23
C VAL A 26 -6.34 -0.78 0.75
N ALA A 27 -6.65 -0.49 2.01
CA ALA A 27 -5.67 -0.39 3.08
C ALA A 27 -4.98 -1.73 3.33
N HIS A 28 -5.76 -2.81 3.46
CA HIS A 28 -5.26 -4.18 3.66
C HIS A 28 -4.40 -4.64 2.48
N THR A 29 -4.88 -4.47 1.25
CA THR A 29 -4.11 -4.84 0.05
C THR A 29 -2.77 -4.10 -0.02
N ALA A 30 -2.76 -2.80 0.28
CA ALA A 30 -1.54 -2.02 0.29
C ALA A 30 -0.62 -2.35 1.47
N ALA A 31 -1.18 -2.77 2.60
CA ALA A 31 -0.43 -3.20 3.77
C ALA A 31 0.34 -4.50 3.51
N ILE A 32 -0.26 -5.47 2.82
CA ILE A 32 0.42 -6.70 2.37
C ILE A 32 1.63 -6.35 1.49
N GLU A 33 1.46 -5.45 0.52
CA GLU A 33 2.57 -5.01 -0.34
C GLU A 33 3.67 -4.26 0.44
N GLY A 34 3.29 -3.45 1.43
CA GLY A 34 4.24 -2.78 2.33
C GLY A 34 5.00 -3.76 3.23
N ALA A 35 4.30 -4.75 3.80
CA ALA A 35 4.88 -5.81 4.62
C ALA A 35 5.83 -6.72 3.80
N ASN A 36 5.45 -7.04 2.56
CA ASN A 36 6.31 -7.75 1.62
C ASN A 36 7.61 -6.96 1.31
N HIS A 37 7.53 -5.63 1.15
CA HIS A 37 8.73 -4.81 1.02
C HIS A 37 9.59 -4.91 2.29
N TYR A 38 8.98 -4.81 3.47
CA TYR A 38 9.70 -4.87 4.74
C TYR A 38 10.50 -6.16 4.91
N GLU A 39 9.93 -7.31 4.50
CA GLU A 39 10.65 -8.59 4.53
C GLU A 39 11.75 -8.68 3.47
N LYS A 40 11.48 -8.21 2.24
CA LYS A 40 12.40 -8.38 1.11
C LYS A 40 13.65 -7.49 1.15
N HIS A 41 13.60 -6.37 1.89
CA HIS A 41 14.68 -5.39 1.88
C HIS A 41 15.38 -5.33 3.24
N SER A 42 16.65 -5.71 3.26
CA SER A 42 17.50 -5.58 4.44
C SER A 42 17.63 -4.10 4.84
N GLY A 43 17.16 -3.78 6.04
CA GLY A 43 17.17 -2.40 6.56
C GLY A 43 15.89 -1.62 6.29
N ALA A 44 14.88 -2.22 5.66
CA ALA A 44 13.56 -1.62 5.61
C ALA A 44 13.01 -1.40 7.03
N THR A 45 12.30 -0.28 7.19
CA THR A 45 11.63 0.13 8.43
C THR A 45 10.12 0.18 8.21
N ALA A 46 9.35 0.29 9.29
CA ALA A 46 7.91 0.52 9.21
C ALA A 46 7.55 1.75 8.35
N LEU A 47 8.39 2.79 8.39
CA LEU A 47 8.19 4.01 7.62
C LEU A 47 8.40 3.80 6.12
N THR A 48 9.44 3.06 5.72
CA THR A 48 9.68 2.76 4.30
C THR A 48 8.61 1.83 3.74
N ALA A 49 8.15 0.86 4.54
CA ALA A 49 7.05 -0.02 4.20
C ALA A 49 5.74 0.75 3.99
N LEU A 50 5.41 1.70 4.89
CA LEU A 50 4.25 2.57 4.74
C LEU A 50 4.36 3.49 3.51
N ALA A 51 5.55 4.02 3.22
CA ALA A 51 5.79 4.83 2.02
C ALA A 51 5.57 4.00 0.74
N TRP A 52 6.01 2.73 0.74
CA TRP A 52 5.75 1.80 -0.36
C TRP A 52 4.26 1.54 -0.55
N ALA A 53 3.55 1.22 0.54
CA ALA A 53 2.11 0.99 0.53
C ALA A 53 1.32 2.20 -0.04
N LYS A 54 1.66 3.42 0.38
CA LYS A 54 1.07 4.66 -0.16
C LYS A 54 1.34 4.82 -1.67
N THR A 55 2.55 4.48 -2.11
CA THR A 55 2.94 4.53 -3.53
C THR A 55 2.16 3.51 -4.35
N PHE A 56 1.96 2.31 -3.83
CA PHE A 56 1.15 1.27 -4.46
C PHE A 56 -0.30 1.73 -4.68
N ILE A 57 -0.94 2.33 -3.67
CA ILE A 57 -2.30 2.89 -3.78
C ILE A 57 -2.36 3.97 -4.86
N LYS A 58 -1.37 4.88 -4.90
CA LYS A 58 -1.33 5.95 -5.90
C LYS A 58 -1.18 5.38 -7.31
N SER A 59 -0.35 4.37 -7.48
CA SER A 59 -0.16 3.65 -8.74
C SER A 59 -1.43 2.94 -9.20
N SER A 60 -2.07 2.16 -8.31
CA SER A 60 -3.29 1.42 -8.61
C SER A 60 -4.45 2.34 -9.00
N ARG A 61 -4.63 3.48 -8.30
CA ARG A 61 -5.59 4.52 -8.68
C ARG A 61 -5.27 5.14 -10.05
N LYS A 62 -3.99 5.40 -10.35
CA LYS A 62 -3.58 5.95 -11.65
C LYS A 62 -3.89 4.98 -12.79
N ILE A 63 -3.66 3.68 -12.58
CA ILE A 63 -3.98 2.63 -13.55
C ILE A 63 -5.51 2.55 -13.77
N LYS A 64 -6.31 2.51 -12.69
CA LYS A 64 -7.78 2.52 -12.78
C LYS A 64 -8.32 3.77 -13.49
N GLY A 65 -7.73 4.93 -13.22
CA GLY A 65 -8.06 6.19 -13.90
C GLY A 65 -7.69 6.21 -15.39
N ARG A 66 -6.55 5.62 -15.77
CA ARG A 66 -6.12 5.49 -17.17
C ARG A 66 -7.03 4.52 -17.93
N LEU A 67 -7.42 3.41 -17.32
CA LEU A 67 -8.32 2.41 -17.92
C LEU A 67 -9.73 2.99 -18.16
N LYS A 68 -10.22 3.86 -17.25
CA LYS A 68 -11.49 4.58 -17.45
C LYS A 68 -11.44 5.58 -18.61
N ARG A 69 -10.30 6.26 -18.81
CA ARG A 69 -10.14 7.24 -19.91
C ARG A 69 -9.97 6.57 -21.27
N SER A 70 -9.36 5.38 -21.35
CA SER A 70 -9.16 4.69 -22.63
C SER A 70 -10.44 4.05 -23.19
N LYS A 71 -11.41 3.71 -22.33
CA LYS A 71 -12.72 3.18 -22.78
C LYS A 71 -13.67 4.23 -23.36
N LYS A 72 -13.46 5.53 -23.11
CA LYS A 72 -14.36 6.61 -23.59
C LYS A 72 -13.99 7.16 -24.99
N ARG A 73 -12.94 6.65 -25.65
CA ARG A 73 -12.48 7.12 -26.98
C ARG A 73 -12.86 6.20 -28.15
N ARG A 74 -13.82 5.30 -27.96
CA ARG A 74 -14.33 4.37 -29.00
C ARG A 74 -15.86 4.38 -29.07
N MET A 75 -16.46 5.56 -29.12
CA MET A 75 -17.82 5.77 -29.62
C MET A 75 -17.81 6.98 -30.53
#